data_AF-A0A8D6PP96-F1
#
_entry.id   AF-A0A8D6PP96-F1
#
_cell.length_a   1.000
_cell.length_b   1.000
_cell.length_c   1.000
_cell.angle_alpha   90.00
_cell.angle_beta   90.00
_cell.angle_gamma   90.00
#
_symmetry.space_group_name_H-M   'P 1'
#
loop_
_entity.id
_entity.type
_entity.pdbx_description
1 polymer ?
#
loop_
_entity_poly.entity_id
_entity_poly.type
_entity_poly.pdbx_seq_one_letter_code
_entity_poly.pdbx_strand_id
1 'polypeptide(L)'
;MKWEITFNGITYRCINCAYCCSCEGWRIYLNYFDVLKLKDYKDCIERCKGEFKYRLKINERGCILLNNNLCRVHLEKGYEFKPLMCKIFPFSSMVKWDGTPLLIIKHYCKGICKGETDKKVIKEVIEYIKELYFDNFEEIIENGMEHSSKTLLYKDFKITWEEREEFGRYIFSSKNFDEMFERCKEIFGNNIKLIDIGIFKSIKNNIAKYHNQENEEEIIRYLLELNRREHFRKIPFYEEVEKLLKISKYLSKFKNVLRAEGNIDKKLFIDKKINIH
;
A
#
# COMPACT_ATOMS: atom_id res chain seq x y z
N MET A 1 7.87 -17.56 -9.68
CA MET A 1 6.77 -16.58 -9.63
C MET A 1 7.35 -15.17 -9.72
N LYS A 2 6.86 -14.34 -10.65
CA LYS A 2 7.31 -12.95 -10.84
C LYS A 2 6.53 -12.04 -9.89
N TRP A 3 7.22 -11.14 -9.20
CA TRP A 3 6.60 -10.11 -8.35
C TRP A 3 6.55 -8.77 -9.08
N GLU A 4 5.50 -7.99 -8.83
CA GLU A 4 5.40 -6.60 -9.30
C GLU A 4 5.67 -5.63 -8.14
N ILE A 5 6.52 -4.63 -8.37
CA ILE A 5 6.86 -3.61 -7.38
C ILE A 5 6.04 -2.37 -7.67
N THR A 6 5.25 -1.92 -6.69
CA THR A 6 4.27 -0.83 -6.91
C THR A 6 4.80 0.57 -6.58
N PHE A 7 5.91 0.65 -5.84
CA PHE A 7 6.48 1.90 -5.32
C PHE A 7 7.76 2.29 -6.06
N ASN A 8 7.63 3.12 -7.10
CA ASN A 8 8.78 3.67 -7.82
C ASN A 8 9.13 5.07 -7.31
N GLY A 9 10.41 5.43 -7.26
CA GLY A 9 10.87 6.75 -6.83
C GLY A 9 10.83 7.00 -5.31
N ILE A 10 10.45 5.99 -4.52
CA ILE A 10 10.46 6.05 -3.05
C ILE A 10 11.19 4.85 -2.43
N THR A 11 11.72 5.08 -1.24
CA THR A 11 12.49 4.12 -0.45
C THR A 11 12.19 4.28 1.04
N TYR A 12 12.70 3.35 1.84
CA TYR A 12 12.52 3.33 3.28
C TYR A 12 13.87 3.46 4.00
N ARG A 13 13.91 4.35 4.99
CA ARG A 13 15.00 4.45 5.97
C ARG A 13 14.41 4.51 7.37
N CYS A 14 14.75 3.53 8.22
CA CYS A 14 14.34 3.56 9.62
C CYS A 14 14.91 4.79 10.32
N ILE A 15 14.05 5.58 10.96
CA ILE A 15 14.42 6.78 11.74
C ILE A 15 14.31 6.56 13.25
N ASN A 16 14.22 5.30 13.70
CA ASN A 16 14.15 4.91 15.12
C ASN A 16 13.01 5.60 15.92
N CYS A 17 11.90 5.90 15.25
CA CYS A 17 10.75 6.59 15.88
C CYS A 17 9.78 5.67 16.65
N ALA A 18 10.08 4.36 16.75
CA ALA A 18 9.26 3.33 17.35
C ALA A 18 7.82 3.17 16.82
N TYR A 19 7.42 3.90 15.78
CA TYR A 19 6.04 3.85 15.24
C TYR A 19 5.59 2.44 14.83
N CYS A 20 6.47 1.63 14.24
CA CYS A 20 6.15 0.24 13.89
C CYS A 20 5.95 -0.66 15.12
N CYS A 21 6.50 -0.26 16.26
CA CYS A 21 6.40 -0.95 17.54
C CYS A 21 5.29 -0.38 18.44
N SER A 22 4.83 0.85 18.23
CA SER A 22 3.78 1.48 19.06
C SER A 22 2.38 0.91 18.78
N CYS A 23 2.22 0.09 17.74
CA CYS A 23 1.07 -0.79 17.49
C CYS A 23 -0.34 -0.16 17.54
N GLU A 24 -0.50 1.14 17.23
CA GLU A 24 -1.83 1.76 17.11
C GLU A 24 -2.69 1.14 15.97
N GLY A 25 -2.06 0.54 14.96
CA GLY A 25 -2.75 -0.16 13.87
C GLY A 25 -1.98 -1.34 13.25
N TRP A 26 -0.87 -1.76 13.87
CA TRP A 26 -0.04 -2.87 13.40
C TRP A 26 -0.02 -3.99 14.43
N ARG A 27 -0.56 -5.16 14.07
CA ARG A 27 -0.47 -6.37 14.89
C ARG A 27 0.66 -7.24 14.34
N ILE A 28 1.59 -7.64 15.20
CA ILE A 28 2.75 -8.46 14.81
C ILE A 28 2.37 -9.92 15.02
N TYR A 29 1.82 -10.53 13.99
CA TYR A 29 1.57 -11.97 13.94
C TYR A 29 2.87 -12.74 13.77
N LEU A 30 2.86 -13.98 14.25
CA LEU A 30 4.02 -14.86 14.28
C LEU A 30 3.68 -16.15 13.54
N ASN A 31 4.52 -16.53 12.58
CA ASN A 31 4.46 -17.86 12.00
C ASN A 31 5.08 -18.90 12.98
N TYR A 32 5.05 -20.17 12.59
CA TYR A 32 5.60 -21.25 13.40
C TYR A 32 7.08 -21.02 13.79
N PHE A 33 7.91 -20.61 12.83
CA PHE A 33 9.34 -20.37 13.04
C PHE A 33 9.61 -19.17 13.96
N ASP A 34 8.84 -18.10 13.86
CA ASP A 34 8.94 -16.94 14.74
C ASP A 34 8.67 -17.33 16.21
N VAL A 35 7.66 -18.18 16.46
CA VAL A 35 7.36 -18.67 17.82
C VAL A 35 8.52 -19.49 18.38
N LEU A 36 9.18 -20.32 17.56
CA LEU A 36 10.37 -21.07 17.96
C LEU A 36 11.56 -20.16 18.27
N LYS A 37 11.84 -19.16 17.41
CA LYS A 37 12.90 -18.16 17.60
C LYS A 37 12.69 -17.38 18.91
N LEU A 38 11.43 -17.13 19.27
CA LEU A 38 11.01 -16.38 20.46
C LEU A 38 10.70 -17.26 21.68
N LYS A 39 11.22 -18.49 21.77
CA LYS A 39 10.97 -19.42 22.89
C LYS A 39 11.30 -18.85 24.29
N ASP A 40 12.23 -17.90 24.38
CA ASP A 40 12.62 -17.25 25.64
C ASP A 40 11.76 -16.01 25.96
N TYR A 41 10.80 -15.68 25.10
CA TYR A 41 9.83 -14.58 25.24
C TYR A 41 8.38 -15.09 25.17
N LYS A 42 8.13 -16.32 25.63
CA LYS A 42 6.78 -16.95 25.57
C LYS A 42 5.72 -16.14 26.31
N ASP A 43 6.11 -15.50 27.41
CA ASP A 43 5.30 -14.57 28.19
C ASP A 43 4.89 -13.32 27.39
N CYS A 44 5.61 -12.99 26.33
CA CYS A 44 5.33 -11.89 25.41
C CYS A 44 4.43 -12.29 24.21
N ILE A 45 4.06 -13.56 24.08
CA ILE A 45 3.26 -14.11 22.97
C ILE A 45 1.84 -14.44 23.45
N GLU A 46 0.84 -14.17 22.63
CA GLU A 46 -0.54 -14.56 22.87
C GLU A 46 -1.16 -15.31 21.67
N ARG A 47 -2.17 -16.12 21.95
CA ARG A 47 -2.97 -16.78 20.90
C ARG A 47 -3.95 -15.79 20.27
N CYS A 48 -4.16 -15.93 18.97
CA CYS A 48 -5.17 -15.15 18.24
C CYS A 48 -5.98 -16.05 17.29
N LYS A 49 -7.16 -15.53 16.89
CA LYS A 49 -7.99 -16.14 15.84
C LYS A 49 -7.56 -15.60 14.46
N GLY A 50 -7.73 -16.42 13.44
CA GLY A 50 -7.41 -16.08 12.05
C GLY A 50 -6.36 -17.01 11.44
N GLU A 51 -5.72 -16.50 10.40
CA GLU A 51 -4.66 -17.17 9.65
C GLU A 51 -3.48 -17.53 10.56
N PHE A 52 -2.96 -16.54 11.29
CA PHE A 52 -1.93 -16.76 12.29
C PHE A 52 -2.53 -17.17 13.64
N LYS A 53 -1.93 -18.19 14.27
CA LYS A 53 -2.36 -18.69 15.60
C LYS A 53 -1.76 -17.90 16.76
N TYR A 54 -0.68 -17.16 16.52
CA TYR A 54 0.07 -16.43 17.53
C TYR A 54 0.39 -15.00 17.07
N ARG A 55 0.49 -14.11 18.04
CA ARG A 55 0.97 -12.73 17.86
C ARG A 55 1.70 -12.23 19.09
N LEU A 56 2.49 -11.17 18.95
CA LEU A 56 3.06 -10.47 20.10
C LEU A 56 1.99 -9.71 20.87
N LYS A 57 2.08 -9.77 22.21
CA LYS A 57 1.25 -8.99 23.12
C LYS A 57 1.52 -7.50 22.98
N ILE A 58 0.49 -6.72 23.29
CA ILE A 58 0.49 -5.26 23.20
C ILE A 58 0.01 -4.70 24.53
N ASN A 59 0.65 -3.63 24.99
CA ASN A 59 0.26 -2.81 26.13
C ASN A 59 -0.06 -1.37 25.67
N GLU A 60 -0.31 -0.48 26.61
CA GLU A 60 -0.60 0.94 26.37
C GLU A 60 0.49 1.70 25.57
N ARG A 61 1.73 1.19 25.56
CA ARG A 61 2.87 1.77 24.84
C ARG A 61 3.17 1.06 23.51
N GLY A 62 2.39 0.04 23.15
CA GLY A 62 2.57 -0.78 21.96
C GLY A 62 3.08 -2.18 22.26
N CYS A 63 3.95 -2.71 21.41
CA CYS A 63 4.54 -4.04 21.54
C CYS A 63 5.21 -4.20 22.91
N ILE A 64 4.92 -5.30 23.62
CA ILE A 64 5.47 -5.60 24.96
C ILE A 64 7.01 -5.73 24.97
N LEU A 65 7.62 -5.97 23.81
CA LEU A 65 9.07 -6.08 23.64
C LEU A 65 9.73 -4.73 23.33
N LEU A 66 8.98 -3.63 23.33
CA LEU A 66 9.49 -2.27 23.17
C LEU A 66 10.02 -1.76 24.52
N ASN A 67 11.28 -1.34 24.55
CA ASN A 67 11.93 -0.72 25.71
C ASN A 67 12.71 0.51 25.24
N ASN A 68 12.37 1.71 25.75
CA ASN A 68 13.01 2.98 25.37
C ASN A 68 13.14 3.18 23.85
N ASN A 69 12.06 2.94 23.10
CA ASN A 69 12.01 2.98 21.63
C ASN A 69 12.89 1.96 20.90
N LEU A 70 13.47 0.99 21.63
CA LEU A 70 14.30 -0.08 21.09
C LEU A 70 13.63 -1.44 21.28
N CYS A 71 13.87 -2.34 20.33
CA CYS A 71 13.34 -3.70 20.37
C CYS A 71 14.24 -4.59 21.22
N ARG A 72 13.72 -5.15 22.32
CA ARG A 72 14.47 -6.05 23.21
C ARG A 72 15.08 -7.24 22.48
N VAL A 73 14.33 -7.90 21.61
CA VAL A 73 14.81 -9.04 20.80
C VAL A 73 16.03 -8.64 19.96
N HIS A 74 16.00 -7.46 19.35
CA HIS A 74 17.13 -6.97 18.56
C HIS A 74 18.36 -6.73 19.43
N LEU A 75 18.18 -6.09 20.58
CA LEU A 75 19.29 -5.76 21.48
C LEU A 75 19.91 -7.01 22.11
N GLU A 76 19.07 -7.96 22.53
CA GLU A 76 19.49 -9.14 23.29
C GLU A 76 19.98 -10.28 22.37
N LYS A 77 19.41 -10.43 21.17
CA LYS A 77 19.69 -11.58 20.27
C LYS A 77 20.12 -11.20 18.85
N GLY A 78 20.11 -9.92 18.50
CA GLY A 78 20.46 -9.44 17.16
C GLY A 78 19.27 -9.37 16.18
N TYR A 79 19.51 -8.74 15.03
CA TYR A 79 18.47 -8.47 14.03
C TYR A 79 17.81 -9.75 13.53
N GLU A 80 18.58 -10.84 13.42
CA GLU A 80 18.11 -12.10 12.86
C GLU A 80 16.97 -12.75 13.63
N PHE A 81 16.87 -12.48 14.93
CA PHE A 81 15.83 -13.03 15.79
C PHE A 81 14.54 -12.21 15.79
N LYS A 82 14.52 -11.05 15.13
CA LYS A 82 13.27 -10.30 14.96
C LYS A 82 12.24 -11.14 14.20
N PRO A 83 10.96 -11.07 14.58
CA PRO A 83 9.87 -11.67 13.80
C PRO A 83 9.89 -11.22 12.35
N LEU A 84 9.48 -12.09 11.43
CA LEU A 84 9.43 -11.77 10.00
C LEU A 84 8.58 -10.54 9.72
N MET A 85 7.40 -10.40 10.33
CA MET A 85 6.56 -9.19 10.18
C MET A 85 7.29 -7.90 10.60
N CYS A 86 8.21 -7.97 11.57
CA CYS A 86 9.02 -6.82 11.97
C CYS A 86 10.13 -6.52 10.95
N LYS A 87 10.73 -7.55 10.34
CA LYS A 87 11.75 -7.40 9.28
C LYS A 87 11.14 -6.91 7.97
N ILE A 88 9.88 -7.26 7.69
CA ILE A 88 9.15 -6.88 6.47
C ILE A 88 8.70 -5.41 6.52
N PHE A 89 8.38 -4.87 7.69
CA PHE A 89 7.88 -3.50 7.79
C PHE A 89 8.86 -2.45 7.23
N PRO A 90 8.42 -1.47 6.40
CA PRO A 90 7.03 -1.09 6.09
C PRO A 90 6.45 -1.75 4.84
N PHE A 91 7.12 -2.73 4.27
CA PHE A 91 6.62 -3.44 3.10
C PHE A 91 5.46 -4.37 3.45
N SER A 92 4.76 -4.83 2.43
CA SER A 92 3.69 -5.81 2.53
C SER A 92 3.45 -6.43 1.15
N SER A 93 2.72 -7.53 1.11
CA SER A 93 2.17 -8.07 -0.13
C SER A 93 0.70 -7.72 -0.31
N MET A 94 0.28 -7.65 -1.58
CA MET A 94 -1.09 -7.76 -2.05
C MET A 94 -1.12 -8.73 -3.23
N VAL A 95 -2.30 -9.11 -3.69
CA VAL A 95 -2.47 -10.02 -4.84
C VAL A 95 -3.28 -9.30 -5.90
N LYS A 96 -2.74 -9.26 -7.12
CA LYS A 96 -3.40 -8.70 -8.31
C LYS A 96 -4.52 -9.61 -8.80
N TRP A 97 -5.42 -9.10 -9.64
CA TRP A 97 -6.54 -9.88 -10.20
C TRP A 97 -6.11 -11.20 -10.86
N ASP A 98 -4.92 -11.27 -11.46
CA ASP A 98 -4.36 -12.44 -12.14
C ASP A 98 -3.55 -13.38 -11.23
N GLY A 99 -3.47 -13.07 -9.94
CA GLY A 99 -2.69 -13.84 -8.96
C GLY A 99 -1.23 -13.39 -8.86
N THR A 100 -0.80 -12.40 -9.64
CA THR A 100 0.54 -11.83 -9.51
C THR A 100 0.71 -11.21 -8.12
N PRO A 101 1.72 -11.61 -7.33
CA PRO A 101 1.97 -10.98 -6.04
C PRO A 101 2.58 -9.59 -6.24
N LEU A 102 2.01 -8.62 -5.54
CA LEU A 102 2.42 -7.23 -5.54
C LEU A 102 3.23 -6.95 -4.27
N LEU A 103 4.44 -6.39 -4.41
CA LEU A 103 5.15 -5.78 -3.30
C LEU A 103 4.73 -4.31 -3.18
N ILE A 104 4.25 -3.95 -1.99
CA ILE A 104 3.77 -2.61 -1.66
C ILE A 104 4.55 -2.01 -0.49
N ILE A 105 4.47 -0.70 -0.33
CA ILE A 105 5.08 0.02 0.80
C ILE A 105 4.04 0.82 1.59
N LYS A 106 4.04 0.71 2.90
CA LYS A 106 3.04 1.38 3.75
C LYS A 106 3.46 2.80 4.06
N HIS A 107 2.88 3.76 3.34
CA HIS A 107 3.20 5.19 3.36
C HIS A 107 2.97 5.87 4.71
N TYR A 108 2.20 5.23 5.59
CA TYR A 108 2.03 5.73 6.94
C TYR A 108 3.29 5.62 7.81
N CYS A 109 4.33 4.94 7.33
CA CYS A 109 5.65 4.95 7.97
C CYS A 109 6.35 6.30 7.77
N LYS A 110 6.81 6.91 8.86
CA LYS A 110 7.56 8.19 8.81
C LYS A 110 8.96 8.07 8.18
N GLY A 111 9.44 6.86 7.95
CA GLY A 111 10.73 6.57 7.32
C GLY A 111 10.70 6.51 5.79
N ILE A 112 9.53 6.72 5.17
CA ILE A 112 9.43 6.79 3.70
C ILE A 112 10.04 8.11 3.21
N CYS A 113 10.90 8.02 2.20
CA CYS A 113 11.55 9.16 1.57
C CYS A 113 11.70 8.92 0.06
N LYS A 114 12.00 10.00 -0.68
CA LYS A 114 12.33 9.90 -2.11
C LYS A 114 13.64 9.15 -2.33
N GLY A 115 13.69 8.39 -3.41
CA GLY A 115 14.86 7.62 -3.84
C GLY A 115 14.49 6.21 -4.27
N GLU A 116 15.42 5.51 -4.91
CA GLU A 116 15.19 4.14 -5.35
C GLU A 116 15.45 3.13 -4.22
N THR A 117 14.63 2.08 -4.17
CA THR A 117 14.85 0.96 -3.24
C THR A 117 15.86 -0.02 -3.83
N ASP A 118 16.87 -0.41 -3.05
CA ASP A 118 17.87 -1.39 -3.49
C ASP A 118 17.20 -2.73 -3.85
N LYS A 119 17.57 -3.30 -5.01
CA LYS A 119 17.10 -4.61 -5.47
C LYS A 119 17.39 -5.73 -4.46
N LYS A 120 18.48 -5.62 -3.69
CA LYS A 120 18.80 -6.57 -2.61
C LYS A 120 17.74 -6.53 -1.50
N VAL A 121 17.33 -5.34 -1.10
CA VAL A 121 16.27 -5.14 -0.10
C VAL A 121 14.94 -5.69 -0.62
N ILE A 122 14.59 -5.40 -1.88
CA ILE A 122 13.38 -5.95 -2.52
C ILE A 122 13.39 -7.48 -2.48
N LYS A 123 14.50 -8.11 -2.91
CA LYS A 123 14.65 -9.56 -2.92
C LYS A 123 14.51 -10.15 -1.52
N GLU A 124 15.21 -9.58 -0.54
CA GLU A 124 15.19 -10.04 0.85
C GLU A 124 13.78 -9.95 1.46
N VAL A 125 13.09 -8.83 1.27
CA VAL A 125 11.73 -8.63 1.77
C VAL A 125 10.75 -9.63 1.14
N ILE A 126 10.88 -9.92 -0.15
CA ILE A 126 10.06 -10.93 -0.83
C ILE A 126 10.27 -12.31 -0.20
N GLU A 127 11.52 -12.69 0.09
CA GLU A 127 11.80 -13.97 0.75
C GLU A 127 11.24 -14.01 2.17
N TYR A 128 11.33 -12.91 2.94
CA TYR A 128 10.67 -12.83 4.25
C TYR A 128 9.16 -12.97 4.17
N ILE A 129 8.51 -12.38 3.15
CA ILE A 129 7.06 -12.53 2.96
C ILE A 129 6.70 -13.98 2.63
N LYS A 130 7.47 -14.63 1.75
CA LYS A 130 7.25 -16.06 1.45
C LYS A 130 7.43 -16.93 2.69
N GLU A 131 8.46 -16.70 3.50
CA GLU A 131 8.67 -17.44 4.77
C GLU A 131 7.53 -17.16 5.77
N LEU A 132 7.06 -15.92 5.85
CA LEU A 132 5.97 -15.54 6.76
C LEU A 132 4.69 -16.32 6.45
N TYR A 133 4.38 -16.50 5.16
CA TYR A 133 3.19 -17.19 4.67
C TYR A 133 3.47 -18.59 4.12
N PHE A 134 4.59 -19.23 4.48
CA PHE A 134 5.12 -20.43 3.81
C PHE A 134 4.06 -21.50 3.48
N ASP A 135 3.20 -21.85 4.44
CA ASP A 135 2.18 -22.90 4.25
C ASP A 135 0.92 -22.42 3.51
N ASN A 136 0.68 -21.11 3.45
CA ASN A 136 -0.59 -20.52 2.97
C ASN A 136 -0.40 -19.60 1.76
N PHE A 137 0.83 -19.40 1.27
CA PHE A 137 1.10 -18.36 0.28
C PHE A 137 0.37 -18.61 -1.04
N GLU A 138 0.27 -19.88 -1.46
CA GLU A 138 -0.49 -20.28 -2.65
C GLU A 138 -2.00 -20.05 -2.45
N GLU A 139 -2.55 -20.42 -1.28
CA GLU A 139 -3.95 -20.18 -0.94
C GLU A 139 -4.28 -18.67 -0.93
N ILE A 140 -3.38 -17.81 -0.42
CA ILE A 140 -3.54 -16.35 -0.47
C ILE A 140 -3.62 -15.85 -1.91
N ILE A 141 -2.79 -16.41 -2.80
CA ILE A 141 -2.79 -16.04 -4.21
C ILE A 141 -4.11 -16.46 -4.86
N GLU A 142 -4.51 -17.71 -4.71
CA GLU A 142 -5.75 -18.25 -5.28
C GLU A 142 -6.98 -17.47 -4.81
N ASN A 143 -7.07 -17.16 -3.52
CA ASN A 143 -8.16 -16.36 -2.94
C ASN A 143 -8.13 -14.90 -3.41
N GLY A 144 -6.96 -14.39 -3.82
CA GLY A 144 -6.78 -13.05 -4.32
C GLY A 144 -7.11 -12.90 -5.81
N MET A 145 -7.21 -13.99 -6.57
CA MET A 145 -7.49 -13.98 -8.00
C MET A 145 -8.95 -13.68 -8.32
N GLU A 146 -9.18 -13.08 -9.48
CA GLU A 146 -10.51 -12.92 -10.06
C GLU A 146 -10.79 -14.08 -11.03
N HIS A 147 -11.86 -14.82 -10.79
CA HIS A 147 -12.23 -15.95 -11.65
C HIS A 147 -12.92 -15.53 -12.96
N SER A 148 -13.43 -14.30 -13.03
CA SER A 148 -13.99 -13.72 -14.26
C SER A 148 -12.87 -13.10 -15.09
N SER A 149 -12.83 -13.40 -16.39
CA SER A 149 -11.94 -12.72 -17.35
C SER A 149 -12.37 -11.29 -17.67
N LYS A 150 -13.54 -10.85 -17.18
CA LYS A 150 -14.12 -9.54 -17.44
C LYS A 150 -14.39 -8.77 -16.15
N THR A 151 -14.28 -7.45 -16.26
CA THR A 151 -14.58 -6.45 -15.24
C THR A 151 -15.45 -5.33 -15.85
N LEU A 152 -15.83 -4.34 -15.05
CA LEU A 152 -16.70 -3.25 -15.46
C LEU A 152 -15.91 -1.98 -15.76
N LEU A 153 -16.09 -1.41 -16.95
CA LEU A 153 -15.68 -0.03 -17.26
C LEU A 153 -16.72 0.95 -16.72
N TYR A 154 -18.00 0.64 -17.00
CA TYR A 154 -19.21 1.31 -16.50
C TYR A 154 -20.18 0.24 -15.96
N LYS A 155 -21.32 0.65 -15.39
CA LYS A 155 -22.32 -0.29 -14.85
C LYS A 155 -22.77 -1.35 -15.86
N ASP A 156 -22.97 -0.95 -17.12
CA ASP A 156 -23.50 -1.82 -18.18
C ASP A 156 -22.48 -2.12 -19.29
N PHE A 157 -21.19 -1.82 -19.08
CA PHE A 157 -20.15 -2.05 -20.08
C PHE A 157 -18.96 -2.80 -19.49
N LYS A 158 -18.70 -3.98 -20.06
CA LYS A 158 -17.64 -4.89 -19.62
C LYS A 158 -16.40 -4.77 -20.50
N ILE A 159 -15.23 -4.83 -19.86
CA ILE A 159 -13.91 -4.91 -20.49
C ILE A 159 -13.14 -6.08 -19.88
N THR A 160 -12.03 -6.51 -20.47
CA THR A 160 -11.12 -7.45 -19.80
C THR A 160 -10.36 -6.76 -18.67
N TRP A 161 -9.77 -7.58 -17.80
CA TRP A 161 -8.88 -7.05 -16.77
C TRP A 161 -7.60 -6.44 -17.36
N GLU A 162 -7.08 -7.01 -18.43
CA GLU A 162 -5.93 -6.48 -19.16
C GLU A 162 -6.23 -5.10 -19.75
N GLU A 163 -7.40 -4.92 -20.38
CA GLU A 163 -7.86 -3.62 -20.87
C GLU A 163 -7.96 -2.59 -19.73
N ARG A 164 -8.52 -2.99 -18.57
CA ARG A 164 -8.62 -2.12 -17.39
C ARG A 164 -7.24 -1.69 -16.89
N GLU A 165 -6.31 -2.62 -16.82
CA GLU A 165 -4.94 -2.35 -16.40
C GLU A 165 -4.22 -1.41 -17.37
N GLU A 166 -4.40 -1.63 -18.68
CA GLU A 166 -3.85 -0.76 -19.71
C GLU A 166 -4.41 0.65 -19.59
N PHE A 167 -5.72 0.81 -19.39
CA PHE A 167 -6.34 2.12 -19.17
C PHE A 167 -5.84 2.80 -17.90
N GLY A 168 -5.70 2.06 -16.79
CA GLY A 168 -5.13 2.58 -15.54
C GLY A 168 -3.70 3.07 -15.73
N ARG A 169 -2.86 2.24 -16.34
CA ARG A 169 -1.47 2.60 -16.67
C ARG A 169 -1.40 3.80 -17.60
N TYR A 170 -2.27 3.86 -18.60
CA TYR A 170 -2.35 4.97 -19.53
C TYR A 170 -2.72 6.26 -18.81
N ILE A 171 -3.80 6.30 -18.04
CA ILE A 171 -4.23 7.52 -17.34
C ILE A 171 -3.21 7.98 -16.29
N PHE A 172 -2.69 7.07 -15.46
CA PHE A 172 -1.89 7.45 -14.29
C PHE A 172 -0.39 7.57 -14.57
N SER A 173 0.08 7.24 -15.77
CA SER A 173 1.45 7.55 -16.22
C SER A 173 1.62 8.93 -16.85
N SER A 174 0.61 9.80 -16.71
CA SER A 174 0.68 11.20 -17.18
C SER A 174 1.77 12.00 -16.47
N LYS A 175 2.31 13.01 -17.15
CA LYS A 175 3.32 13.90 -16.58
C LYS A 175 2.72 15.01 -15.71
N ASN A 176 1.47 15.38 -15.98
CA ASN A 176 0.73 16.42 -15.26
C ASN A 176 -0.79 16.17 -15.35
N PHE A 177 -1.56 16.96 -14.62
CA PHE A 177 -3.02 16.83 -14.58
C PHE A 177 -3.73 17.25 -15.87
N ASP A 178 -3.08 18.06 -16.72
CA ASP A 178 -3.60 18.37 -18.05
C ASP A 178 -3.59 17.16 -18.96
N GLU A 179 -2.44 16.50 -19.05
CA GLU A 179 -2.29 15.26 -19.80
C GLU A 179 -3.21 14.17 -19.25
N MET A 180 -3.33 14.04 -17.93
CA MET A 180 -4.26 13.09 -17.30
C MET A 180 -5.71 13.36 -17.70
N PHE A 181 -6.12 14.63 -17.78
CA PHE A 181 -7.45 15.02 -18.21
C PHE A 181 -7.71 14.63 -19.67
N GLU A 182 -6.76 14.87 -20.57
CA GLU A 182 -6.86 14.44 -21.97
C GLU A 182 -6.99 12.91 -22.08
N ARG A 183 -6.13 12.15 -21.37
CA ARG A 183 -6.18 10.68 -21.37
C ARG A 183 -7.51 10.15 -20.81
N CYS A 184 -8.06 10.79 -19.78
CA CYS A 184 -9.41 10.46 -19.31
C CYS A 184 -10.47 10.69 -20.40
N LYS A 185 -10.40 11.80 -21.16
CA LYS A 185 -11.35 12.04 -22.27
C LYS A 185 -11.23 11.00 -23.37
N GLU A 186 -10.02 10.55 -23.69
CA GLU A 186 -9.80 9.51 -24.69
C GLU A 186 -10.42 8.16 -24.26
N ILE A 187 -10.23 7.76 -23.01
CA ILE A 187 -10.78 6.50 -22.49
C ILE A 187 -12.29 6.56 -22.29
N PHE A 188 -12.80 7.66 -21.72
CA PHE A 188 -14.21 7.74 -21.33
C PHE A 188 -15.12 8.38 -22.39
N GLY A 189 -14.56 9.08 -23.38
CA GLY A 189 -15.32 9.74 -24.45
C GLY A 189 -16.48 10.58 -23.92
N ASN A 190 -17.68 10.36 -24.46
CA ASN A 190 -18.92 11.02 -24.04
C ASN A 190 -19.32 10.72 -22.58
N ASN A 191 -18.79 9.64 -21.98
CA ASN A 191 -19.04 9.28 -20.59
C ASN A 191 -18.08 9.99 -19.61
N ILE A 192 -17.18 10.85 -20.07
CA ILE A 192 -16.33 11.67 -19.19
C ILE A 192 -17.16 12.50 -18.20
N LYS A 193 -18.40 12.84 -18.55
CA LYS A 193 -19.38 13.52 -17.68
C LYS A 193 -19.71 12.76 -16.39
N LEU A 194 -19.41 11.46 -16.31
CA LEU A 194 -19.56 10.65 -15.10
C LEU A 194 -18.44 10.93 -14.08
N ILE A 195 -17.35 11.55 -14.50
CA ILE A 195 -16.26 11.98 -13.63
C ILE A 195 -16.42 13.47 -13.35
N ASP A 196 -16.29 13.87 -12.09
CA ASP A 196 -16.27 15.30 -11.71
C ASP A 196 -14.99 15.98 -12.24
N ILE A 197 -15.07 16.48 -13.47
CA ILE A 197 -13.97 17.20 -14.14
C ILE A 197 -13.59 18.50 -13.41
N GLY A 198 -14.47 19.03 -12.56
CA GLY A 198 -14.18 20.20 -11.71
C GLY A 198 -13.06 19.92 -10.70
N ILE A 199 -12.78 18.65 -10.41
CA ILE A 199 -11.65 18.23 -9.57
C ILE A 199 -10.31 18.72 -10.15
N PHE A 200 -10.08 18.62 -11.46
CA PHE A 200 -8.83 19.04 -12.09
C PHE A 200 -8.54 20.52 -11.83
N LYS A 201 -9.54 21.38 -12.00
CA LYS A 201 -9.43 22.82 -11.69
C LYS A 201 -9.12 23.05 -10.21
N SER A 202 -9.77 22.32 -9.31
CA SER A 202 -9.51 22.43 -7.88
C SER A 202 -8.10 22.02 -7.51
N ILE A 203 -7.57 20.96 -8.11
CA ILE A 203 -6.20 20.48 -7.87
C ILE A 203 -5.20 21.55 -8.31
N LYS A 204 -5.34 22.06 -9.53
CA LYS A 204 -4.45 23.10 -10.07
C LYS A 204 -4.43 24.36 -9.20
N ASN A 205 -5.60 24.81 -8.76
CA ASN A 205 -5.69 25.98 -7.86
C ASN A 205 -4.95 25.74 -6.54
N ASN A 206 -5.05 24.54 -5.97
CA ASN A 206 -4.35 24.19 -4.74
C ASN A 206 -2.83 24.09 -4.97
N ILE A 207 -2.39 23.49 -6.07
CA ILE A 207 -0.96 23.36 -6.42
C ILE A 207 -0.34 24.75 -6.63
N ALA A 208 -1.03 25.63 -7.37
CA ALA A 208 -0.59 27.00 -7.62
C ALA A 208 -0.37 27.78 -6.31
N LYS A 209 -1.22 27.57 -5.30
CA LYS A 209 -1.09 28.20 -3.97
C LYS A 209 0.22 27.86 -3.27
N TYR A 210 0.80 26.69 -3.52
CA TYR A 210 2.04 26.23 -2.89
C TYR A 210 3.27 26.34 -3.81
N HIS A 211 3.12 26.84 -5.04
CA HIS A 211 4.17 27.01 -6.06
C HIS A 211 5.07 25.77 -6.24
N ASN A 212 4.49 24.57 -6.18
CA ASN A 212 5.30 23.35 -6.17
C ASN A 212 4.89 22.37 -7.27
N GLN A 213 5.55 22.45 -8.42
CA GLN A 213 5.41 21.46 -9.50
C GLN A 213 5.79 20.03 -9.03
N GLU A 214 6.71 19.92 -8.09
CA GLU A 214 7.08 18.64 -7.47
C GLU A 214 5.89 17.97 -6.76
N ASN A 215 4.93 18.76 -6.24
CA ASN A 215 3.73 18.19 -5.63
C ASN A 215 2.79 17.58 -6.68
N GLU A 216 2.75 18.12 -7.91
CA GLU A 216 1.94 17.54 -8.98
C GLU A 216 2.46 16.15 -9.35
N GLU A 217 3.77 16.07 -9.62
CA GLU A 217 4.46 14.82 -9.95
C GLU A 217 4.31 13.78 -8.83
N GLU A 218 4.46 14.20 -7.57
CA GLU A 218 4.32 13.33 -6.41
C GLU A 218 2.90 12.77 -6.28
N ILE A 219 1.87 13.60 -6.47
CA ILE A 219 0.49 13.14 -6.42
C ILE A 219 0.22 12.12 -7.53
N ILE A 220 0.65 12.40 -8.76
CA ILE A 220 0.42 11.50 -9.89
C ILE A 220 1.16 10.16 -9.70
N ARG A 221 2.40 10.21 -9.22
CA ARG A 221 3.17 9.02 -8.84
C ARG A 221 2.39 8.15 -7.85
N TYR A 222 1.83 8.77 -6.81
CA TYR A 222 1.04 8.03 -5.82
C TYR A 222 -0.29 7.51 -6.36
N LEU A 223 -0.97 8.22 -7.26
CA LEU A 223 -2.18 7.70 -7.93
C LEU A 223 -1.89 6.46 -8.77
N LEU A 224 -0.78 6.46 -9.52
CA LEU A 224 -0.34 5.29 -10.28
C LEU A 224 -0.05 4.10 -9.36
N GLU A 225 0.63 4.36 -8.24
CA GLU A 225 0.88 3.35 -7.22
C GLU A 225 -0.42 2.79 -6.63
N LEU A 226 -1.39 3.64 -6.29
CA LEU A 226 -2.69 3.19 -5.77
C LEU A 226 -3.51 2.39 -6.80
N ASN A 227 -3.48 2.77 -8.07
CA ASN A 227 -4.12 2.01 -9.15
C ASN A 227 -3.47 0.63 -9.30
N ARG A 228 -2.13 0.54 -9.29
CA ARG A 228 -1.41 -0.75 -9.34
C ARG A 228 -1.69 -1.66 -8.15
N ARG A 229 -2.01 -1.09 -6.98
CA ARG A 229 -2.41 -1.86 -5.79
C ARG A 229 -3.83 -2.42 -5.88
N GLU A 230 -4.62 -1.99 -6.87
CA GLU A 230 -5.97 -2.51 -7.15
C GLU A 230 -6.96 -2.44 -5.97
N HIS A 231 -6.78 -1.48 -5.07
CA HIS A 231 -7.67 -1.27 -3.92
C HIS A 231 -9.14 -1.09 -4.31
N PHE A 232 -9.40 -0.61 -5.52
CA PHE A 232 -10.72 -0.29 -6.03
C PHE A 232 -11.15 -1.20 -7.19
N ARG A 233 -10.51 -2.36 -7.38
CA ARG A 233 -10.84 -3.23 -8.52
C ARG A 233 -12.27 -3.78 -8.54
N LYS A 234 -12.92 -3.83 -7.37
CA LYS A 234 -14.29 -4.35 -7.20
C LYS A 234 -15.39 -3.37 -7.63
N ILE A 235 -15.05 -2.11 -7.93
CA ILE A 235 -15.99 -1.12 -8.48
C ILE A 235 -15.72 -0.89 -9.98
N PRO A 236 -16.67 -0.34 -10.74
CA PRO A 236 -16.43 0.05 -12.13
C PRO A 236 -15.22 0.99 -12.27
N PHE A 237 -14.47 0.86 -13.37
CA PHE A 237 -13.22 1.58 -13.56
C PHE A 237 -13.39 3.11 -13.54
N TYR A 238 -14.50 3.65 -14.08
CA TYR A 238 -14.77 5.09 -14.00
C TYR A 238 -14.90 5.60 -12.54
N GLU A 239 -15.48 4.79 -11.65
CA GLU A 239 -15.60 5.13 -10.22
C GLU A 239 -14.26 5.02 -9.50
N GLU A 240 -13.40 4.06 -9.88
CA GLU A 240 -12.02 4.01 -9.40
C GLU A 240 -11.27 5.29 -9.76
N VAL A 241 -11.32 5.72 -11.03
CA VAL A 241 -10.69 6.97 -11.48
C VAL A 241 -11.24 8.17 -10.69
N GLU A 242 -12.56 8.25 -10.50
CA GLU A 242 -13.17 9.33 -9.71
C GLU A 242 -12.70 9.31 -8.24
N LYS A 243 -12.61 8.14 -7.60
CA LYS A 243 -12.07 8.00 -6.23
C LYS A 243 -10.60 8.45 -6.15
N LEU A 244 -9.79 8.05 -7.12
CA LEU A 244 -8.38 8.45 -7.20
C LEU A 244 -8.24 9.97 -7.42
N LEU A 245 -9.09 10.59 -8.24
CA LEU A 245 -9.13 12.05 -8.40
C LEU A 245 -9.57 12.78 -7.11
N LYS A 246 -10.49 12.20 -6.33
CA LYS A 246 -10.85 12.74 -5.00
C LYS A 246 -9.67 12.66 -4.02
N ILE A 247 -8.85 11.60 -4.10
CA ILE A 247 -7.61 11.48 -3.32
C ILE A 247 -6.59 12.54 -3.74
N SER A 248 -6.37 12.77 -5.04
CA SER A 248 -5.45 13.83 -5.48
C SER A 248 -5.91 15.23 -5.07
N LYS A 249 -7.21 15.51 -5.14
CA LYS A 249 -7.79 16.75 -4.60
C LYS A 249 -7.51 16.92 -3.11
N TYR A 250 -7.57 15.86 -2.32
CA TYR A 250 -7.19 15.91 -0.91
C TYR A 250 -5.70 16.20 -0.74
N LEU A 251 -4.84 15.46 -1.43
CA LEU A 251 -3.38 15.59 -1.32
C LEU A 251 -2.86 16.95 -1.78
N SER A 252 -3.50 17.56 -2.80
CA SER A 252 -3.13 18.88 -3.31
C SER A 252 -3.19 20.01 -2.26
N LYS A 253 -3.88 19.80 -1.14
CA LYS A 253 -3.98 20.76 -0.03
C LYS A 253 -2.75 20.77 0.89
N PHE A 254 -1.82 19.84 0.71
CA PHE A 254 -0.68 19.68 1.60
C PHE A 254 0.58 20.25 0.95
N LYS A 255 1.37 20.97 1.75
CA LYS A 255 2.69 21.47 1.31
C LYS A 255 3.66 20.32 1.01
N ASN A 256 3.62 19.26 1.81
CA ASN A 256 4.42 18.05 1.66
C ASN A 256 3.48 16.87 1.35
N VAL A 257 3.36 16.54 0.06
CA VAL A 257 2.47 15.48 -0.43
C VAL A 257 2.92 14.12 0.10
N LEU A 258 4.22 13.79 0.00
CA LEU A 258 4.74 12.49 0.43
C LEU A 258 4.38 12.14 1.88
N ARG A 259 4.45 13.12 2.80
CA ARG A 259 4.00 12.91 4.18
C ARG A 259 2.48 12.75 4.30
N ALA A 260 1.72 13.44 3.45
CA ALA A 260 0.26 13.38 3.45
C ALA A 260 -0.28 12.06 2.88
N GLU A 261 0.48 11.36 2.02
CA GLU A 261 0.14 10.01 1.52
C GLU A 261 -0.10 9.03 2.66
N GLY A 262 0.69 9.13 3.74
CA GLY A 262 0.48 8.34 4.95
C GLY A 262 -0.92 8.48 5.55
N ASN A 263 -1.60 9.62 5.38
CA ASN A 263 -2.99 9.79 5.84
C ASN A 263 -3.98 9.01 4.98
N ILE A 264 -3.72 8.90 3.67
CA ILE A 264 -4.54 8.11 2.75
C ILE A 264 -4.30 6.62 3.00
N ASP A 265 -3.04 6.21 3.11
CA ASP A 265 -2.65 4.83 3.36
C ASP A 265 -3.22 4.31 4.69
N LYS A 266 -3.21 5.12 5.77
CA LYS A 266 -3.92 4.77 7.02
C LYS A 266 -5.41 4.55 6.81
N LYS A 267 -6.07 5.40 6.02
CA LYS A 267 -7.51 5.28 5.75
C LYS A 267 -7.86 4.02 4.97
N LEU A 268 -6.97 3.60 4.05
CA LEU A 268 -7.11 2.38 3.26
C LEU A 268 -6.84 1.11 4.07
N PHE A 269 -5.75 1.08 4.85
CA PHE A 269 -5.27 -0.15 5.51
C PHE A 269 -5.71 -0.31 6.96
N ILE A 270 -5.83 0.78 7.73
CA ILE A 270 -6.11 0.73 9.17
C ILE A 270 -7.59 0.99 9.42
N ASP A 271 -8.07 2.13 8.95
CA ASP A 271 -9.43 2.58 9.28
C ASP A 271 -10.50 1.87 8.45
N LYS A 272 -10.14 1.34 7.26
CA LYS A 272 -11.08 0.84 6.24
C LYS A 272 -12.24 1.82 5.94
N LYS A 273 -12.00 3.12 6.13
CA LYS A 273 -13.03 4.20 6.07
C LYS A 273 -13.29 4.74 4.68
N ILE A 274 -12.44 4.41 3.70
CA ILE A 274 -12.74 4.68 2.30
C ILE A 274 -13.53 3.45 1.83
N ASN A 275 -14.87 3.52 1.93
CA ASN A 275 -15.78 2.40 1.67
C ASN A 275 -15.37 1.60 0.42
N ILE A 276 -15.05 0.31 0.65
CA ILE A 276 -14.84 -0.75 -0.35
C ILE A 276 -16.12 -1.61 -0.42
N HIS A 277 -17.28 -0.96 -0.43
CA HIS A 277 -18.58 -1.60 -0.66
C HIS A 277 -19.26 -0.86 -1.79
#